data_AF-A0A7R9DID3-F1
#
_entry.id   AF-A0A7R9DID3-F1
#
_cell.length_a   1.000
_cell.length_b   1.000
_cell.length_c   1.000
_cell.angle_alpha   90.00
_cell.angle_beta   90.00
_cell.angle_gamma   90.00
#
_symmetry.space_group_name_H-M   'P 1'
#
loop_
_entity.id
_entity.type
_entity.pdbx_description
1 polymer ?
#
loop_
_entity_poly.entity_id
_entity_poly.type
_entity_poly.pdbx_seq_one_letter_code
_entity_poly.pdbx_strand_id
1 'polypeptide(L)'
;MSAVGVVIYWGLLLVTFRAVIQVRIARLVRLHSSEMEDVSEVYSGDIFALFGVDCASGDTFVTDPKLNLSMESIFVPDPVVSMSINPTNSKDRDNFSKAAARFTKEDPTFQFHYDDDNKETIVSGMGELHLEIYAQRMEREYGCPVILGKPKVSFRETLTSPCTFDFLHKKQSGGSGQFARVTGILEPLPAHQNTKLEFVDETIGTNIPKQFVPGIEKGFRLMAQKGQ
;
A
#
# COMPACT_ATOMS: atom_id res chain seq x y z
N MET A 1 -17.77 6.70 -19.28
CA MET A 1 -18.01 5.29 -19.62
C MET A 1 -18.44 5.19 -21.08
N SER A 2 -18.26 4.04 -21.72
CA SER A 2 -18.76 3.77 -23.07
C SER A 2 -19.78 2.62 -23.03
N ALA A 3 -20.92 2.76 -23.69
CA ALA A 3 -21.90 1.67 -23.80
C ALA A 3 -21.46 0.68 -24.91
N VAL A 4 -21.54 -0.63 -24.67
CA VAL A 4 -21.20 -1.65 -25.68
C VAL A 4 -22.33 -2.68 -25.76
N GLY A 5 -22.89 -2.87 -26.96
CA GLY A 5 -23.82 -3.95 -27.28
C GLY A 5 -25.23 -3.87 -26.69
N VAL A 6 -25.57 -2.86 -25.86
CA VAL A 6 -26.88 -2.73 -25.21
C VAL A 6 -27.27 -1.25 -25.06
N VAL A 7 -28.59 -0.98 -25.04
CA VAL A 7 -29.15 0.34 -24.68
C VAL A 7 -29.28 0.44 -23.16
N ILE A 8 -28.71 1.49 -22.57
CA ILE A 8 -28.76 1.75 -21.13
C ILE A 8 -29.83 2.81 -20.86
N TYR A 9 -30.77 2.53 -19.97
CA TYR A 9 -31.87 3.44 -19.64
C TYR A 9 -31.96 3.72 -18.14
N TRP A 10 -32.66 4.79 -17.80
CA TRP A 10 -32.85 5.22 -16.42
C TRP A 10 -33.48 4.13 -15.54
N GLY A 11 -32.93 3.91 -14.35
CA GLY A 11 -33.44 2.92 -13.40
C GLY A 11 -32.98 1.48 -13.62
N LEU A 12 -32.22 1.20 -14.70
CA LEU A 12 -31.65 -0.12 -14.97
C LEU A 12 -30.68 -0.55 -13.85
N LEU A 13 -30.69 -1.85 -13.55
CA LEU A 13 -29.73 -2.47 -12.63
C LEU A 13 -28.54 -3.00 -13.42
N LEU A 14 -27.34 -2.60 -13.02
CA LEU A 14 -26.07 -3.09 -13.57
C LEU A 14 -25.31 -3.85 -12.50
N VAL A 15 -24.49 -4.80 -12.92
CA VAL A 15 -23.61 -5.58 -12.05
C VAL A 15 -22.17 -5.36 -12.51
N THR A 16 -21.29 -5.04 -11.56
CA THR A 16 -19.86 -4.88 -11.85
C THR A 16 -19.19 -6.24 -11.86
N PHE A 17 -18.39 -6.54 -12.90
CA PHE A 17 -17.71 -7.85 -13.01
C PHE A 17 -16.76 -8.14 -11.85
N ARG A 18 -15.88 -7.19 -11.48
CA ARG A 18 -14.79 -7.42 -10.51
C ARG A 18 -15.24 -7.65 -9.07
N ALA A 19 -16.25 -6.92 -8.62
CA ALA A 19 -16.70 -6.94 -7.22
C ALA A 19 -18.10 -7.55 -7.04
N VAL A 20 -18.79 -7.92 -8.13
CA VAL A 20 -20.18 -8.41 -8.15
C VAL A 20 -21.12 -7.48 -7.35
N ILE A 21 -20.88 -6.18 -7.47
CA ILE A 21 -21.70 -5.16 -6.82
C ILE A 21 -22.83 -4.80 -7.77
N GLN A 22 -24.06 -4.90 -7.26
CA GLN A 22 -25.26 -4.44 -7.95
C GLN A 22 -25.41 -2.94 -7.76
N VAL A 23 -25.50 -2.22 -8.88
CA VAL A 23 -25.59 -0.77 -8.93
C VAL A 23 -26.85 -0.39 -9.71
N ARG A 24 -27.68 0.46 -9.11
CA ARG A 24 -28.86 1.02 -9.78
C ARG A 24 -28.52 2.37 -10.39
N ILE A 25 -28.85 2.55 -11.66
CA ILE A 25 -28.62 3.82 -12.35
C ILE A 25 -29.64 4.86 -11.88
N ALA A 26 -29.17 5.88 -11.17
CA ALA A 26 -30.02 6.96 -10.65
C ALA A 26 -30.18 8.13 -11.62
N ARG A 27 -29.14 8.45 -12.40
CA ARG A 27 -29.14 9.57 -13.36
C ARG A 27 -28.09 9.32 -14.45
N LEU A 28 -28.49 9.55 -15.70
CA LEU A 28 -27.69 9.41 -16.92
C LEU A 28 -27.50 10.78 -17.54
N VAL A 29 -26.27 11.12 -17.88
CA VAL A 29 -25.91 12.45 -18.39
C VAL A 29 -24.94 12.33 -19.55
N ARG A 30 -25.17 13.12 -20.62
CA ARG A 30 -24.16 13.40 -21.63
C ARG A 30 -23.36 14.63 -21.22
N LEU A 31 -22.04 14.46 -21.21
CA LEU A 31 -21.11 15.54 -20.86
C LEU A 31 -20.71 16.29 -22.12
N HIS A 32 -21.11 17.56 -22.20
CA HIS A 32 -20.46 18.56 -23.04
C HIS A 32 -19.38 19.26 -22.21
N SER A 33 -18.47 19.99 -22.87
CA SER A 33 -17.27 20.57 -22.22
C SER A 33 -17.55 21.27 -20.88
N SER A 34 -18.65 22.01 -20.77
CA SER A 34 -19.07 22.71 -19.56
C SER A 34 -20.54 22.50 -19.17
N GLU A 35 -21.31 21.80 -20.01
CA GLU A 35 -22.75 21.62 -19.85
C GLU A 35 -23.10 20.14 -19.69
N MET A 36 -24.08 19.88 -18.84
CA MET A 36 -24.58 18.55 -18.54
C MET A 36 -26.00 18.43 -19.10
N GLU A 37 -26.20 17.51 -20.05
CA GLU A 37 -27.51 17.21 -20.60
C GLU A 37 -28.05 15.90 -20.00
N ASP A 38 -29.20 15.97 -19.34
CA ASP A 38 -29.89 14.79 -18.82
C ASP A 38 -30.53 13.98 -19.95
N VAL A 39 -30.15 12.71 -20.04
CA VAL A 39 -30.68 11.80 -21.07
C VAL A 39 -31.38 10.61 -20.42
N SER A 40 -32.49 10.15 -21.02
CA SER A 40 -33.25 9.00 -20.51
C SER A 40 -32.64 7.66 -20.93
N GLU A 41 -31.98 7.63 -22.09
CA GLU A 41 -31.40 6.43 -22.69
C GLU A 41 -30.11 6.75 -23.44
N VAL A 42 -29.21 5.77 -23.49
CA VAL A 42 -27.90 5.85 -24.13
C VAL A 42 -27.69 4.60 -24.98
N TYR A 43 -27.23 4.80 -26.22
CA TYR A 43 -27.05 3.71 -27.18
C TYR A 43 -25.61 3.19 -27.17
N SER A 44 -25.40 1.99 -27.72
CA SER A 44 -24.06 1.41 -27.85
C SER A 44 -23.14 2.31 -28.69
N GLY A 45 -21.93 2.57 -28.21
CA GLY A 45 -20.95 3.46 -28.83
C GLY A 45 -20.93 4.88 -28.24
N ASP A 46 -21.97 5.27 -27.50
CA ASP A 46 -22.01 6.59 -26.86
C ASP A 46 -21.12 6.64 -25.60
N ILE A 47 -20.52 7.83 -25.39
CA ILE A 47 -19.81 8.17 -24.17
C ILE A 47 -20.75 8.96 -23.27
N PHE A 48 -20.94 8.48 -22.04
CA PHE A 48 -21.84 9.07 -21.07
C PHE A 48 -21.28 8.98 -19.64
N ALA A 49 -21.91 9.72 -18.73
CA ALA A 49 -21.60 9.73 -17.32
C ALA A 49 -22.75 9.16 -16.48
N LEU A 50 -22.38 8.46 -15.41
CA LEU A 50 -23.29 7.93 -14.39
C LEU A 50 -23.05 8.67 -13.09
N PHE A 51 -24.13 9.01 -12.39
CA PHE A 51 -24.07 9.56 -11.04
C PHE A 51 -24.42 8.53 -9.98
N GLY A 52 -23.74 8.60 -8.84
CA GLY A 52 -24.01 7.74 -7.68
C GLY A 52 -23.44 6.33 -7.79
N VAL A 53 -22.48 6.11 -8.69
CA VAL A 53 -21.81 4.82 -8.90
C VAL A 53 -20.37 4.92 -8.40
N ASP A 54 -20.01 4.14 -7.38
CA ASP A 54 -18.60 3.96 -6.99
C ASP A 54 -17.99 2.87 -7.87
N CYS A 55 -17.01 3.25 -8.68
CA CYS A 55 -16.33 2.36 -9.62
C CYS A 55 -14.91 2.85 -9.87
N ALA A 56 -14.03 1.93 -10.28
CA ALA A 56 -12.67 2.27 -10.68
C ALA A 56 -12.57 2.39 -12.21
N SER A 57 -11.56 3.13 -12.67
CA SER A 57 -11.21 3.20 -14.09
C SER A 57 -10.92 1.80 -14.65
N GLY A 58 -11.61 1.43 -15.73
CA GLY A 58 -11.49 0.12 -16.38
C GLY A 58 -12.50 -0.94 -15.91
N ASP A 59 -13.39 -0.63 -14.96
CA ASP A 59 -14.44 -1.56 -14.56
C ASP A 59 -15.50 -1.72 -15.65
N THR A 60 -15.96 -2.96 -15.85
CA THR A 60 -16.99 -3.33 -16.83
C THR A 60 -18.30 -3.64 -16.12
N PHE A 61 -19.40 -3.08 -16.63
CA PHE A 61 -20.76 -3.27 -16.12
C PHE A 61 -21.56 -4.14 -17.09
N VAL A 62 -22.25 -5.14 -16.54
CA VAL A 62 -23.12 -6.06 -17.29
C VAL A 62 -24.53 -6.05 -16.71
N THR A 63 -25.54 -6.34 -17.53
CA THR A 63 -26.94 -6.43 -17.09
C THR A 63 -27.26 -7.78 -16.46
N ASP A 64 -26.71 -8.87 -17.00
CA ASP A 64 -26.86 -10.22 -16.46
C ASP A 64 -25.64 -10.61 -15.62
N PRO A 65 -25.81 -10.91 -14.32
CA PRO A 65 -24.72 -11.41 -13.47
C PRO A 65 -24.06 -12.70 -14.00
N LYS A 66 -24.75 -13.48 -14.85
CA LYS A 66 -24.19 -14.71 -15.44
C LYS A 66 -23.22 -14.45 -16.60
N LEU A 67 -23.26 -13.25 -17.18
CA LEU A 67 -22.34 -12.85 -18.24
C LEU A 67 -21.00 -12.44 -17.62
N ASN A 68 -20.06 -13.38 -17.60
CA ASN A 68 -18.71 -13.16 -17.07
C ASN A 68 -17.83 -12.45 -18.13
N LEU A 69 -18.22 -11.23 -18.53
CA LEU A 69 -17.53 -10.43 -19.53
C LEU A 69 -16.70 -9.33 -18.86
N SER A 70 -15.43 -9.23 -19.26
CA SER A 70 -14.54 -8.14 -18.87
C SER A 70 -13.89 -7.56 -20.12
N MET A 71 -13.78 -6.23 -20.16
CA MET A 71 -13.03 -5.54 -21.22
C MET A 71 -11.52 -5.67 -20.96
N GLU A 72 -10.72 -5.40 -22.00
CA GLU A 72 -9.27 -5.39 -21.89
C GLU A 72 -8.80 -4.38 -20.82
N SER A 73 -7.84 -4.81 -20.00
CA SER A 73 -7.27 -3.95 -18.99
C SER A 73 -6.44 -2.84 -19.62
N ILE A 74 -6.55 -1.63 -19.06
CA ILE A 74 -5.68 -0.52 -19.40
C ILE A 74 -4.25 -0.90 -19.02
N PHE A 75 -3.30 -0.71 -19.94
CA PHE A 75 -1.88 -0.82 -19.64
C PHE A 75 -1.45 0.38 -18.80
N VAL A 76 -1.07 0.14 -17.55
CA VAL A 76 -0.59 1.17 -16.62
C VAL A 76 0.94 1.02 -16.55
N PRO A 77 1.71 2.01 -17.00
CA PRO A 77 3.17 1.96 -16.89
C PRO A 77 3.63 2.07 -15.43
N ASP A 78 4.82 1.55 -15.15
CA ASP A 78 5.44 1.69 -13.84
C ASP A 78 5.80 3.16 -13.56
N PRO A 79 5.57 3.66 -12.33
CA PRO A 79 5.91 5.03 -11.98
C PRO A 79 7.42 5.25 -12.01
N VAL A 80 7.83 6.44 -12.44
CA VAL A 80 9.24 6.79 -12.68
C VAL A 80 9.84 7.57 -11.51
N VAL A 81 9.00 8.32 -10.78
CA VAL A 81 9.43 9.19 -9.68
C VAL A 81 8.63 8.87 -8.43
N SER A 82 9.33 8.80 -7.30
CA SER A 82 8.73 8.66 -5.96
C SER A 82 9.15 9.84 -5.07
N MET A 83 8.20 10.40 -4.34
CA MET A 83 8.41 11.51 -3.41
C MET A 83 7.73 11.23 -2.07
N SER A 84 8.31 11.72 -0.98
CA SER A 84 7.62 11.74 0.31
C SER A 84 6.54 12.82 0.25
N ILE A 85 5.34 12.52 0.75
CA ILE A 85 4.24 13.47 0.83
C ILE A 85 3.72 13.50 2.26
N ASN A 86 3.64 14.69 2.85
CA ASN A 86 3.08 14.86 4.19
C ASN A 86 2.16 16.08 4.25
N PRO A 87 1.01 16.01 4.96
CA PRO A 87 0.18 17.17 5.19
C PRO A 87 0.93 18.18 6.07
N THR A 88 0.77 19.47 5.78
CA THR A 88 1.41 20.56 6.54
C THR A 88 0.92 20.58 7.99
N ASN A 89 -0.36 20.23 8.20
CA ASN A 89 -0.99 20.21 9.51
C ASN A 89 -1.54 18.81 9.83
N SER A 90 -1.33 18.35 11.06
CA SER A 90 -1.82 17.04 11.50
C SER A 90 -3.35 16.95 11.53
N LYS A 91 -4.06 18.09 11.57
CA LYS A 91 -5.53 18.15 11.53
C LYS A 91 -6.10 17.74 10.17
N ASP A 92 -5.32 17.89 9.10
CA ASP A 92 -5.78 17.64 7.74
C ASP A 92 -5.58 16.18 7.30
N ARG A 93 -5.14 15.31 8.22
CA ARG A 93 -4.85 13.90 7.94
C ARG A 93 -6.04 13.13 7.39
N ASP A 94 -7.25 13.43 7.87
CA ASP A 94 -8.47 12.78 7.37
C ASP A 94 -8.82 13.23 5.95
N ASN A 95 -8.65 14.53 5.65
CA ASN A 95 -8.87 15.07 4.31
C ASN A 95 -7.79 14.58 3.34
N PHE A 96 -6.54 14.48 3.79
CA PHE A 96 -5.44 13.90 3.04
C PHE A 96 -5.72 12.46 2.63
N SER A 97 -6.13 11.60 3.57
CA SER A 97 -6.46 10.19 3.29
C SER A 97 -7.61 10.06 2.28
N LYS A 98 -8.66 10.89 2.43
CA LYS A 98 -9.78 10.95 1.47
C LYS A 98 -9.33 11.39 0.07
N ALA A 99 -8.49 12.43 -0.01
CA ALA A 99 -7.98 12.95 -1.27
C ALA A 99 -7.10 11.91 -1.98
N ALA A 100 -6.14 11.32 -1.27
CA ALA A 100 -5.26 10.29 -1.81
C ALA A 100 -6.06 9.08 -2.34
N ALA A 101 -7.01 8.57 -1.55
CA ALA A 101 -7.85 7.44 -1.98
C ALA A 101 -8.70 7.76 -3.22
N ARG A 102 -9.21 8.99 -3.35
CA ARG A 102 -9.98 9.42 -4.53
C ARG A 102 -9.08 9.55 -5.76
N PHE A 103 -7.88 10.10 -5.60
CA PHE A 103 -6.93 10.26 -6.70
C PHE A 103 -6.36 8.93 -7.20
N THR A 104 -6.07 7.96 -6.32
CA THR A 104 -5.68 6.61 -6.74
C THR A 104 -6.78 5.88 -7.52
N LYS A 105 -8.06 6.15 -7.22
CA LYS A 105 -9.19 5.60 -8.00
C LYS A 105 -9.36 6.29 -9.36
N GLU A 106 -9.07 7.59 -9.43
CA GLU A 106 -9.19 8.41 -10.64
C GLU A 106 -8.09 8.07 -11.66
N ASP A 107 -6.83 8.01 -11.20
CA ASP A 107 -5.66 7.75 -12.03
C ASP A 107 -4.85 6.57 -11.49
N PRO A 108 -4.77 5.43 -12.22
CA PRO A 108 -4.00 4.26 -11.78
C PRO A 108 -2.47 4.48 -11.81
N THR A 109 -1.99 5.52 -12.50
CA THR A 109 -0.55 5.87 -12.52
C THR A 109 -0.11 6.59 -11.23
N PHE A 110 -1.06 7.14 -10.48
CA PHE A 110 -0.83 7.75 -9.17
C PHE A 110 -0.90 6.68 -8.08
N GLN A 111 0.28 6.27 -7.60
CA GLN A 111 0.40 5.24 -6.58
C GLN A 111 0.71 5.84 -5.23
N PHE A 112 0.02 5.36 -4.21
CA PHE A 112 0.13 5.82 -2.84
C PHE A 112 0.45 4.62 -1.94
N HIS A 113 1.54 4.69 -1.18
CA HIS A 113 1.88 3.66 -0.19
C HIS A 113 2.51 4.28 1.05
N TYR A 114 2.41 3.56 2.17
CA TYR A 114 3.06 3.92 3.42
C TYR A 114 4.28 3.02 3.61
N ASP A 115 5.44 3.63 3.86
CA ASP A 115 6.67 2.93 4.18
C ASP A 115 6.75 2.70 5.69
N ASP A 116 6.67 1.43 6.09
CA ASP A 116 6.73 1.01 7.50
C ASP A 116 8.13 1.19 8.11
N ASP A 117 9.19 1.12 7.30
CA ASP A 117 10.58 1.24 7.79
C ASP A 117 10.87 2.70 8.17
N ASN A 118 10.57 3.64 7.27
CA ASN A 118 10.83 5.08 7.49
C ASN A 118 9.66 5.83 8.15
N LYS A 119 8.50 5.18 8.29
CA LYS A 119 7.25 5.76 8.82
C LYS A 119 6.82 7.01 8.07
N GLU A 120 6.92 6.96 6.76
CA GLU A 120 6.54 8.08 5.89
C GLU A 120 5.61 7.61 4.79
N THR A 121 4.86 8.56 4.26
CA THR A 121 3.96 8.29 3.14
C THR A 121 4.66 8.66 1.85
N ILE A 122 4.71 7.73 0.91
CA ILE A 122 5.37 7.89 -0.37
C ILE A 122 4.31 7.88 -1.47
N VAL A 123 4.43 8.85 -2.36
CA VAL A 123 3.64 8.94 -3.58
C VAL A 123 4.54 8.69 -4.77
N SER A 124 4.07 7.89 -5.73
CA SER A 124 4.79 7.57 -6.95
C SER A 124 3.95 7.92 -8.17
N GLY A 125 4.59 8.41 -9.22
CA GLY A 125 3.92 8.80 -10.46
C GLY A 125 4.89 8.93 -11.63
N MET A 126 4.37 9.42 -12.75
CA MET A 126 5.12 9.50 -14.01
C MET A 126 6.20 10.59 -14.06
N GLY A 127 6.17 11.57 -13.16
CA GLY A 127 7.14 12.66 -13.12
C GLY A 127 6.91 13.64 -11.97
N GLU A 128 7.84 14.58 -11.79
CA GLU A 128 7.77 15.59 -10.72
C GLU A 128 6.56 16.53 -10.90
N LEU A 129 6.37 17.07 -12.10
CA LEU A 129 5.23 17.94 -12.43
C LEU A 129 3.88 17.24 -12.17
N HIS A 130 3.80 15.94 -12.43
CA HIS A 130 2.61 15.15 -12.15
C HIS A 130 2.26 15.20 -10.67
N LEU A 131 3.24 14.94 -9.80
CA LEU A 131 3.06 14.96 -8.34
C LEU A 131 2.78 16.37 -7.81
N GLU A 132 3.41 17.40 -8.38
CA GLU A 132 3.15 18.81 -8.01
C GLU A 132 1.71 19.24 -8.33
N ILE A 133 1.16 18.85 -9.48
CA ILE A 133 -0.22 19.15 -9.84
C ILE A 133 -1.18 18.48 -8.85
N TYR A 134 -0.91 17.22 -8.48
CA TYR A 134 -1.72 16.53 -7.48
C TYR A 134 -1.64 17.18 -6.09
N ALA A 135 -0.47 17.65 -5.68
CA ALA A 135 -0.31 18.42 -4.44
C ALA A 135 -1.16 19.71 -4.46
N GLN A 136 -1.16 20.45 -5.57
CA GLN A 136 -2.00 21.64 -5.72
C GLN A 136 -3.50 21.30 -5.74
N ARG A 137 -3.88 20.16 -6.34
CA ARG A 137 -5.28 19.68 -6.30
C ARG A 137 -5.71 19.31 -4.89
N MET A 138 -4.84 18.69 -4.08
CA MET A 138 -5.14 18.41 -2.66
C MET A 138 -5.43 19.70 -1.88
N GLU A 139 -4.66 20.76 -2.14
CA GLU A 139 -4.88 22.07 -1.51
C GLU A 139 -6.18 22.72 -1.98
N ARG A 140 -6.43 22.75 -3.30
CA ARG A 140 -7.60 23.45 -3.88
C ARG A 140 -8.92 22.72 -3.66
N GLU A 141 -8.94 21.39 -3.82
CA GLU A 141 -10.18 20.60 -3.75
C GLU A 141 -10.52 20.15 -2.33
N TYR A 142 -9.51 19.88 -1.49
CA TYR A 142 -9.70 19.32 -0.14
C TYR A 142 -9.22 20.24 0.98
N GLY A 143 -8.67 21.41 0.65
CA GLY A 143 -8.13 22.35 1.64
C GLY A 143 -6.95 21.78 2.43
N CYS A 144 -6.23 20.80 1.86
CA CYS A 144 -5.14 20.10 2.52
C CYS A 144 -3.80 20.47 1.87
N PRO A 145 -3.08 21.49 2.37
CA PRO A 145 -1.76 21.83 1.86
C PRO A 145 -0.76 20.72 2.24
N VAL A 146 -0.10 20.15 1.23
CA VAL A 146 0.88 19.07 1.39
C VAL A 146 2.28 19.54 1.02
N ILE A 147 3.27 18.97 1.69
CA ILE A 147 4.68 19.23 1.42
C ILE A 147 5.26 17.99 0.74
N LEU A 148 5.83 18.21 -0.45
CA LEU A 148 6.58 17.20 -1.19
C LEU A 148 8.06 17.27 -0.81
N GLY A 149 8.69 16.11 -0.73
CA GLY A 149 10.10 15.97 -0.38
C GLY A 149 10.72 14.73 -0.99
N LYS A 150 12.04 14.58 -0.81
CA LYS A 150 12.74 13.37 -1.22
C LYS A 150 12.43 12.25 -0.24
N PRO A 151 12.10 11.04 -0.73
CA PRO A 151 11.86 9.90 0.14
C PRO A 151 13.15 9.55 0.88
N LYS A 152 13.01 9.12 2.12
CA LYS A 152 14.12 8.59 2.91
C LYS A 152 14.49 7.21 2.39
N VAL A 153 15.77 6.90 2.47
CA VAL A 153 16.28 5.59 2.11
C VAL A 153 16.43 4.76 3.38
N SER A 154 15.77 3.61 3.43
CA SER A 154 15.93 2.64 4.52
C SER A 154 17.30 1.98 4.42
N PHE A 155 18.24 2.43 5.24
CA PHE A 155 19.53 1.77 5.35
C PHE A 155 19.40 0.45 6.11
N ARG A 156 20.24 -0.52 5.74
CA ARG A 156 20.34 -1.82 6.40
C ARG A 156 21.79 -2.04 6.81
N GLU A 157 21.99 -2.67 7.96
CA GLU A 157 23.31 -2.93 8.53
C GLU A 157 23.58 -4.43 8.54
N THR A 158 24.83 -4.81 8.30
CA THR A 158 25.28 -6.19 8.38
C THR A 158 26.71 -6.26 8.88
N LEU A 159 27.10 -7.41 9.44
CA LEU A 159 28.46 -7.67 9.88
C LEU A 159 29.39 -7.81 8.67
N THR A 160 30.65 -7.39 8.82
CA THR A 160 31.67 -7.58 7.76
C THR A 160 32.35 -8.94 7.86
N SER A 161 32.53 -9.47 9.07
CA SER A 161 33.24 -10.72 9.34
C SER A 161 32.56 -11.51 10.45
N PRO A 162 32.75 -12.85 10.50
CA PRO A 162 32.31 -13.68 11.62
C PRO A 162 32.80 -13.17 12.97
N CYS A 163 31.93 -13.22 13.97
CA CYS A 163 32.23 -12.80 15.35
C CYS A 163 31.71 -13.83 16.35
N THR A 164 32.57 -14.28 17.26
CA THR A 164 32.18 -15.17 18.36
C THR A 164 31.79 -14.34 19.59
N PHE A 165 30.75 -14.77 20.31
CA PHE A 165 30.28 -14.07 21.50
C PHE A 165 30.02 -15.04 22.66
N ASP A 166 30.25 -14.55 23.88
CA ASP A 166 29.95 -15.23 25.14
C ASP A 166 29.38 -14.21 26.11
N PHE A 167 28.08 -14.36 26.42
CA PHE A 167 27.36 -13.42 27.24
C PHE A 167 26.74 -14.12 28.46
N LEU A 168 27.07 -13.61 29.65
CA LEU A 168 26.52 -14.06 30.92
C LEU A 168 25.56 -13.01 31.49
N HIS A 169 24.27 -13.32 31.49
CA HIS A 169 23.26 -12.57 32.22
C HIS A 169 23.14 -13.13 33.64
N LYS A 170 23.66 -12.39 34.63
CA LYS A 170 23.54 -12.73 36.05
C LYS A 170 22.93 -11.56 36.83
N LYS A 171 21.65 -11.68 37.21
CA LYS A 171 20.95 -10.77 38.13
C LYS A 171 20.48 -11.55 39.35
N GLN A 172 21.43 -11.83 40.24
CA GLN A 172 21.19 -12.53 41.49
C GLN A 172 22.16 -12.01 42.56
N SER A 173 21.61 -11.41 43.60
CA SER A 173 22.33 -10.97 44.82
C SER A 173 22.08 -11.90 46.02
N GLY A 174 20.99 -12.68 45.99
CA GLY A 174 20.66 -13.77 46.94
C GLY A 174 19.27 -14.38 46.65
N GLY A 175 19.05 -15.67 46.95
CA GLY A 175 17.77 -16.37 46.68
C GLY A 175 17.54 -16.72 45.20
N SER A 176 16.30 -16.92 44.76
CA SER A 176 15.95 -17.15 43.34
C SER A 176 16.25 -15.90 42.49
N GLY A 177 16.97 -16.05 41.39
CA GLY A 177 17.33 -14.93 40.51
C GLY A 177 17.41 -15.34 39.04
N GLN A 178 17.78 -14.39 38.18
CA GLN A 178 17.96 -14.66 36.75
C GLN A 178 19.42 -15.00 36.47
N PHE A 179 19.64 -16.18 35.88
CA PHE A 179 20.94 -16.64 35.44
C PHE A 179 20.81 -17.28 34.06
N ALA A 180 21.53 -16.76 33.07
CA ALA A 180 21.62 -17.34 31.74
C ALA A 180 23.00 -17.03 31.15
N ARG A 181 23.61 -18.00 30.48
CA ARG A 181 24.81 -17.79 29.66
C ARG A 181 24.52 -18.26 28.25
N VAL A 182 24.84 -17.44 27.25
CA VAL A 182 24.66 -17.77 25.83
C VAL A 182 26.00 -17.56 25.14
N THR A 183 26.46 -18.59 24.45
CA THR A 183 27.66 -18.58 23.63
C THR A 183 27.27 -18.90 22.19
N GLY A 184 27.86 -18.23 21.22
CA GLY A 184 27.55 -18.48 19.82
C GLY A 184 28.50 -17.76 18.85
N ILE A 185 28.18 -17.93 17.57
CA ILE A 185 28.89 -17.31 16.45
C ILE A 185 27.85 -16.54 15.63
N LEU A 186 28.18 -15.31 15.26
CA LEU A 186 27.41 -14.49 14.33
C LEU A 186 28.21 -14.38 13.04
N GLU A 187 27.60 -14.79 11.93
CA GLU A 187 28.23 -14.76 10.61
C GLU A 187 27.37 -13.95 9.64
N PRO A 188 27.97 -13.16 8.74
CA PRO A 188 27.21 -12.47 7.71
C PRO A 188 26.69 -13.46 6.68
N LEU A 189 25.40 -13.33 6.34
CA LEU A 189 24.83 -14.08 5.23
C LEU A 189 25.42 -13.60 3.89
N PRO A 190 25.41 -14.46 2.86
CA PRO A 190 25.83 -14.07 1.53
C PRO A 190 25.02 -12.86 1.01
N ALA A 191 25.65 -12.04 0.16
CA ALA A 191 25.04 -10.79 -0.34
C ALA A 191 23.63 -10.95 -0.97
N HIS A 192 23.33 -12.11 -1.53
CA HIS A 192 22.03 -12.43 -2.13
C HIS A 192 20.92 -12.76 -1.10
N GLN A 193 21.24 -12.85 0.20
CA GLN A 193 20.31 -13.13 1.29
C GLN A 193 20.35 -12.08 2.41
N ASN A 194 20.92 -10.90 2.15
CA ASN A 194 21.09 -9.82 3.14
C ASN A 194 19.78 -9.30 3.76
N THR A 195 18.62 -9.64 3.20
CA THR A 195 17.30 -9.25 3.73
C THR A 195 16.74 -10.25 4.75
N LYS A 196 17.40 -11.38 4.97
CA LYS A 196 16.92 -12.44 5.87
C LYS A 196 17.77 -12.50 7.13
N LEU A 197 17.15 -12.89 8.23
CA LEU A 197 17.82 -13.22 9.48
C LEU A 197 17.67 -14.73 9.70
N GLU A 198 18.80 -15.44 9.71
CA GLU A 198 18.86 -16.87 9.99
C GLU A 198 19.25 -17.12 11.45
N PHE A 199 18.61 -18.09 12.08
CA PHE A 199 18.93 -18.54 13.43
C PHE A 199 19.10 -20.05 13.40
N VAL A 200 20.29 -20.53 13.72
CA VAL A 200 20.64 -21.95 13.76
C VAL A 200 20.98 -22.34 15.19
N ASP A 201 20.31 -23.36 15.71
CA ASP A 201 20.59 -23.96 17.01
C ASP A 201 21.48 -25.20 16.83
N GLU A 202 22.75 -25.09 17.18
CA GLU A 202 23.73 -26.19 17.17
C GLU A 202 23.91 -26.85 18.55
N THR A 203 23.01 -26.60 19.51
CA THR A 203 23.18 -27.14 20.86
C THR A 203 23.01 -28.67 20.91
N ILE A 204 23.99 -29.35 21.51
CA ILE A 204 24.02 -30.81 21.66
C ILE A 204 23.67 -31.17 23.12
N GLY A 205 22.70 -32.07 23.32
CA GLY A 205 22.35 -32.64 24.62
C GLY A 205 21.30 -31.86 25.42
N THR A 206 21.38 -31.92 26.76
CA THR A 206 20.44 -31.29 27.71
C THR A 206 21.00 -30.03 28.38
N ASN A 207 22.08 -29.46 27.84
CA ASN A 207 22.74 -28.28 28.40
C ASN A 207 21.82 -27.04 28.47
N ILE A 208 20.87 -26.93 27.55
CA ILE A 208 19.83 -25.90 27.56
C ILE A 208 18.47 -26.60 27.43
N PRO A 209 17.50 -26.35 28.31
CA PRO A 209 16.15 -26.85 28.13
C PRO A 209 15.55 -26.27 26.84
N LYS A 210 15.10 -27.14 25.92
CA LYS A 210 14.58 -26.75 24.59
C LYS A 210 13.40 -25.77 24.64
N GLN A 211 12.73 -25.67 25.78
CA GLN A 211 11.64 -24.70 26.02
C GLN A 211 12.13 -23.24 25.99
N PHE A 212 13.41 -22.98 26.25
CA PHE A 212 13.98 -21.63 26.25
C PHE A 212 14.51 -21.16 24.89
N VAL A 213 14.72 -22.08 23.93
CA VAL A 213 15.25 -21.75 22.59
C VAL A 213 14.36 -20.74 21.84
N PRO A 214 13.02 -20.89 21.80
CA PRO A 214 12.15 -19.90 21.15
C PRO A 214 12.21 -18.51 21.83
N GLY A 215 12.52 -18.47 23.13
CA GLY A 215 12.70 -17.22 23.86
C GLY A 215 13.98 -16.49 23.44
N ILE A 216 15.07 -17.24 23.21
CA ILE A 216 16.35 -16.72 22.72
C ILE A 216 16.20 -16.21 21.29
N GLU A 217 15.61 -17.02 20.40
CA GLU A 217 15.36 -16.64 18.99
C GLU A 217 14.52 -15.37 18.89
N LYS A 218 13.44 -15.29 19.68
CA LYS A 218 12.60 -14.08 19.73
C LYS A 218 13.38 -12.87 20.22
N GLY A 219 14.21 -13.02 21.25
CA GLY A 219 15.09 -11.96 21.76
C GLY A 219 16.09 -11.47 20.70
N PHE A 220 16.73 -12.41 20.00
CA PHE A 220 17.65 -12.11 18.91
C PHE A 220 16.96 -11.31 17.80
N ARG A 221 15.81 -11.79 17.30
CA ARG A 221 15.05 -11.10 16.25
C ARG A 221 14.58 -9.70 16.66
N LEU A 222 14.16 -9.53 17.92
CA LEU A 222 13.75 -8.22 18.44
C LEU A 222 14.92 -7.23 18.52
N MET A 223 16.11 -7.69 18.90
CA MET A 223 17.29 -6.83 18.95
C MET A 223 17.83 -6.52 17.55
N ALA A 224 17.78 -7.48 16.62
CA ALA A 224 18.21 -7.28 15.23
C ALA A 224 17.35 -6.24 14.46
N GLN A 225 16.14 -5.93 14.93
CA GLN A 225 15.32 -4.85 14.36
C GLN A 225 15.83 -3.44 14.73
N LYS A 226 16.69 -3.31 15.74
CA LYS A 226 17.26 -2.04 16.18
C LYS A 226 18.76 -2.04 15.85
N GLY A 227 19.11 -1.44 14.71
CA GLY A 227 20.49 -1.02 14.42
C GLY A 227 20.92 0.14 15.33
N GLN A 228 22.23 0.34 15.46
CA GLN A 228 22.80 1.42 16.28
C GLN A 228 23.03 2.68 15.48
#